data_AF-A0A2T5IMM9-F1
#
_entry.id   AF-A0A2T5IMM9-F1
#
_cell.length_a   1.000
_cell.length_b   1.000
_cell.length_c   1.000
_cell.angle_alpha   90.00
_cell.angle_beta   90.00
_cell.angle_gamma   90.00
#
_symmetry.space_group_name_H-M   'P 1'
#
loop_
_entity.id
_entity.type
_entity.pdbx_description
1 polymer ?
#
loop_
_entity_poly.entity_id
_entity_poly.type
_entity_poly.pdbx_seq_one_letter_code
_entity_poly.pdbx_strand_id
1 'polypeptide(L)'
;MNVFYEEAGTFKIGTILADNNTSLQIEAIHGKRSKIKATSVLFKFDTPPLSEFMSHVHKIVEELDPDFLWECCAQEVEFASNTLAADYFGHSPNPVESAATLMLLQNAPMHFYKKGQGRYKAAPPDALRAALVSLEKKRLQAEQQARYMEQLNQFILPEEFKPRLPQLLYKPEKNSIEWKALEAVCAETKHTPVKLMEKCGAIPCSHDYHFNQFVWQNFPSGIDFNELDSQPVANKINDLPYTDVAAFSIDDASTTEIDDAFSVTSLSLGSFRIGIHIAAPALGIDPDSPLDKTAATRLSTVYLPGNKITMLPEAIINHFTLAENTVCPALSLYLDVSDDFTVIKTESRIEKIKIVANLRHNELEQHFNEIALNKGDFQHTFSQELSLLWKFACKMENQRGKANDINSDKIDYSFEIKNNRVTISERRRGSPIDKVVSELMIYVNMEWGKQLADAGITGIFRSQANGKVRMSTSPAPHQGLGVSQYAWSSSPMRRYVDLINQRQIIALLRNEPPFYTKNSDKLLIAMRDFEMIYSIYGEFQRAMERYWCLRWLVQERIQTINAQVIKENLVKFDHIPFITRIPSLPEMAPSTYVKLQLSEIDLLERTLHAEFLHKQDA
;
A
#
# COMPACT_ATOMS: atom_id res chain seq x y z
N MET A 1 65.82 -15.76 35.48
CA MET A 1 64.46 -15.69 36.02
C MET A 1 63.56 -14.78 35.19
N ASN A 2 62.60 -15.40 34.52
CA ASN A 2 61.54 -14.78 33.71
C ASN A 2 60.19 -14.90 34.43
N VAL A 3 59.18 -14.17 33.95
CA VAL A 3 57.80 -14.22 34.46
C VAL A 3 56.80 -14.44 33.33
N PHE A 4 55.78 -15.25 33.62
CA PHE A 4 54.52 -15.31 32.86
C PHE A 4 53.46 -14.55 33.67
N TYR A 5 52.80 -13.56 33.05
CA TYR A 5 51.90 -12.66 33.74
C TYR A 5 50.72 -12.26 32.86
N GLU A 6 49.63 -11.81 33.48
CA GLU A 6 48.44 -11.32 32.79
C GLU A 6 48.33 -9.80 32.90
N GLU A 7 48.22 -9.12 31.76
CA GLU A 7 48.03 -7.67 31.71
C GLU A 7 46.90 -7.34 30.74
N ALA A 8 45.89 -6.61 31.22
CA ALA A 8 44.70 -6.23 30.45
C ALA A 8 44.01 -7.41 29.73
N GLY A 9 43.97 -8.59 30.38
CA GLY A 9 43.36 -9.79 29.80
C GLY A 9 44.24 -10.52 28.78
N THR A 10 45.52 -10.16 28.65
CA THR A 10 46.46 -10.84 27.74
C THR A 10 47.61 -11.45 28.52
N PHE A 11 47.99 -12.68 28.16
CA PHE A 11 49.16 -13.33 28.73
C PHE A 11 50.43 -12.83 28.05
N LYS A 12 51.43 -12.49 28.86
CA LYS A 12 52.70 -11.93 28.43
C LYS A 12 53.85 -12.54 29.20
N ILE A 13 55.05 -12.36 28.66
CA ILE A 13 56.30 -12.78 29.28
C ILE A 13 57.30 -11.63 29.36
N GLY A 14 58.16 -11.67 30.37
CA GLY A 14 59.27 -10.72 30.53
C GLY A 14 60.38 -11.24 31.42
N THR A 15 61.59 -10.71 31.24
CA THR A 15 62.73 -10.94 32.13
C THR A 15 62.57 -10.08 33.38
N ILE A 16 62.77 -10.63 34.58
CA ILE A 16 62.75 -9.83 35.82
C ILE A 16 64.04 -9.01 35.91
N LEU A 17 63.91 -7.68 35.97
CA LEU A 17 65.03 -6.75 36.23
C LEU A 17 65.16 -6.40 37.71
N ALA A 18 64.02 -6.22 38.40
CA ALA A 18 63.97 -5.99 39.84
C ALA A 18 62.66 -6.52 40.42
N ASP A 19 62.73 -7.15 41.60
CA ASP A 19 61.58 -7.73 42.30
C ASP A 19 61.35 -6.99 43.62
N ASN A 20 60.22 -6.27 43.73
CA ASN A 20 59.80 -5.63 44.97
C ASN A 20 58.53 -6.32 45.47
N ASN A 21 58.32 -6.34 46.79
CA ASN A 21 57.20 -7.06 47.44
C ASN A 21 55.80 -6.80 46.82
N THR A 22 55.56 -5.63 46.23
CA THR A 22 54.27 -5.27 45.62
C THR A 22 54.30 -5.15 44.08
N SER A 23 55.48 -5.16 43.45
CA SER A 23 55.61 -4.92 42.01
C SER A 23 56.97 -5.38 41.45
N LEU A 24 56.97 -5.85 40.21
CA LEU A 24 58.18 -6.25 39.50
C LEU A 24 58.48 -5.26 38.38
N GLN A 25 59.76 -4.93 38.19
CA GLN A 25 60.26 -4.31 36.97
C GLN A 25 60.70 -5.41 36.02
N ILE A 26 60.15 -5.41 34.81
CA ILE A 26 60.40 -6.44 33.81
C ILE A 26 60.82 -5.82 32.48
N GLU A 27 61.52 -6.61 31.67
CA GLU A 27 61.87 -6.30 30.28
C GLU A 27 61.17 -7.30 29.35
N ALA A 28 60.33 -6.81 28.45
CA ALA A 28 59.69 -7.65 27.45
C ALA A 28 60.70 -8.11 26.37
N ILE A 29 60.33 -9.11 25.56
CA ILE A 29 61.18 -9.65 24.48
C ILE A 29 61.72 -8.56 23.53
N HIS A 30 60.93 -7.52 23.27
CA HIS A 30 61.31 -6.39 22.40
C HIS A 30 62.10 -5.28 23.12
N GLY A 31 62.65 -5.54 24.32
CA GLY A 31 63.46 -4.60 25.09
C GLY A 31 62.66 -3.53 25.85
N LYS A 32 61.33 -3.53 25.75
CA LYS A 32 60.47 -2.57 26.46
C LYS A 32 60.44 -2.89 27.96
N ARG A 33 60.86 -1.92 28.77
CA ARG A 33 60.79 -2.01 30.24
C ARG A 33 59.45 -1.54 30.77
N SER A 34 58.89 -2.28 31.72
CA SER A 34 57.61 -1.94 32.35
C SER A 34 57.56 -2.39 33.81
N LYS A 35 56.69 -1.75 34.59
CA LYS A 35 56.45 -2.10 35.99
C LYS A 35 55.08 -2.78 36.09
N ILE A 36 55.07 -4.04 36.51
CA ILE A 36 53.86 -4.85 36.68
C ILE A 36 53.57 -5.09 38.17
N LYS A 37 52.31 -5.30 38.53
CA LYS A 37 51.92 -5.62 39.92
C LYS A 37 52.30 -7.06 40.23
N ALA A 38 52.74 -7.35 41.46
CA ALA A 38 53.03 -8.74 41.86
C ALA A 38 51.79 -9.65 41.68
N THR A 39 50.58 -9.13 41.92
CA THR A 39 49.29 -9.80 41.70
C THR A 39 48.90 -10.04 40.24
N SER A 40 49.74 -9.66 39.28
CA SER A 40 49.52 -9.98 37.86
C SER A 40 50.40 -11.14 37.37
N VAL A 41 51.42 -11.50 38.15
CA VAL A 41 52.34 -12.60 37.85
C VAL A 41 51.64 -13.92 38.15
N LEU A 42 51.63 -14.83 37.19
CA LEU A 42 51.05 -16.17 37.32
C LEU A 42 52.10 -17.13 37.87
N PHE A 43 53.30 -17.13 37.28
CA PHE A 43 54.45 -17.88 37.79
C PHE A 43 55.77 -17.34 37.22
N LYS A 44 56.88 -17.77 37.83
CA LYS A 44 58.26 -17.49 37.40
C LYS A 44 58.85 -18.74 36.73
N PHE A 45 59.76 -18.55 35.78
CA PHE A 45 60.42 -19.66 35.08
C PHE A 45 61.85 -19.31 34.65
N ASP A 46 62.72 -20.31 34.53
CA ASP A 46 64.10 -20.15 34.04
C ASP A 46 64.34 -20.87 32.70
N THR A 47 63.54 -21.89 32.39
CA THR A 47 63.61 -22.66 31.14
C THR A 47 62.20 -22.86 30.56
N PRO A 48 62.02 -22.85 29.22
CA PRO A 48 62.98 -22.48 28.16
C PRO A 48 63.34 -20.97 28.16
N PRO A 49 64.32 -20.53 27.34
CA PRO A 49 64.65 -19.12 27.17
C PRO A 49 63.43 -18.27 26.81
N LEU A 50 63.40 -17.01 27.25
CA LEU A 50 62.27 -16.09 27.04
C LEU A 50 61.85 -16.01 25.55
N SER A 51 62.80 -16.02 24.63
CA SER A 51 62.57 -15.94 23.18
C SER A 51 61.83 -17.16 22.60
N GLU A 52 61.96 -18.33 23.22
CA GLU A 52 61.39 -19.59 22.74
C GLU A 52 60.11 -19.98 23.48
N PHE A 53 59.92 -19.44 24.69
CA PHE A 53 58.83 -19.82 25.60
C PHE A 53 57.45 -19.79 24.93
N MET A 54 57.04 -18.66 24.35
CA MET A 54 55.72 -18.56 23.72
C MET A 54 55.60 -19.53 22.53
N SER A 55 56.66 -19.77 21.76
CA SER A 55 56.59 -20.72 20.65
C SER A 55 56.32 -22.14 21.14
N HIS A 56 56.97 -22.56 22.22
CA HIS A 56 56.69 -23.87 22.84
C HIS A 56 55.29 -23.93 23.44
N VAL A 57 54.81 -22.85 24.06
CA VAL A 57 53.44 -22.81 24.59
C VAL A 57 52.40 -23.00 23.49
N HIS A 58 52.53 -22.30 22.36
CA HIS A 58 51.58 -22.44 21.25
C HIS A 58 51.55 -23.86 20.68
N LYS A 59 52.71 -24.54 20.56
CA LYS A 59 52.76 -25.94 20.13
C LYS A 59 51.97 -26.87 21.05
N ILE A 60 52.11 -26.71 22.37
CA ILE A 60 51.35 -27.51 23.32
C ILE A 60 49.86 -27.16 23.25
N VAL A 61 49.49 -25.89 23.11
CA VAL A 61 48.08 -25.47 23.00
C VAL A 61 47.38 -26.11 21.80
N GLU A 62 48.07 -26.30 20.67
CA GLU A 62 47.53 -26.97 19.48
C GLU A 62 47.25 -28.48 19.71
N GLU A 63 47.94 -29.11 20.65
CA GLU A 63 47.79 -30.53 21.01
C GLU A 63 46.75 -30.76 22.12
N LEU A 64 46.32 -29.72 22.83
CA LEU A 64 45.37 -29.84 23.93
C LEU A 64 43.92 -29.96 23.41
N ASP A 65 43.17 -30.92 23.96
CA ASP A 65 41.74 -31.08 23.69
C ASP A 65 40.89 -30.35 24.77
N PRO A 66 40.15 -29.29 24.42
CA PRO A 66 39.31 -28.55 25.36
C PRO A 66 38.11 -29.37 25.87
N ASP A 67 37.59 -30.32 25.10
CA ASP A 67 36.47 -31.17 25.54
C ASP A 67 36.96 -32.17 26.59
N PHE A 68 38.12 -32.80 26.36
CA PHE A 68 38.74 -33.70 27.34
C PHE A 68 39.16 -32.97 28.63
N LEU A 69 39.76 -31.78 28.51
CA LEU A 69 40.07 -30.94 29.69
C LEU A 69 38.82 -30.55 30.48
N TRP A 70 37.70 -30.34 29.80
CA TRP A 70 36.42 -30.08 30.44
C TRP A 70 35.87 -31.32 31.14
N GLU A 71 35.96 -32.51 30.53
CA GLU A 71 35.57 -33.78 31.16
C GLU A 71 36.34 -34.05 32.46
N CYS A 72 37.65 -33.74 32.48
CA CYS A 72 38.50 -33.88 33.65
C CYS A 72 38.05 -33.05 34.86
N CYS A 73 37.36 -31.91 34.64
CA CYS A 73 36.96 -30.99 35.71
C CYS A 73 35.45 -30.69 35.78
N ALA A 74 34.62 -31.42 35.01
CA ALA A 74 33.19 -31.16 34.85
C ALA A 74 32.39 -31.23 36.18
N GLN A 75 32.90 -31.96 37.17
CA GLN A 75 32.27 -32.12 38.49
C GLN A 75 32.77 -31.11 39.53
N GLU A 76 33.78 -30.29 39.21
CA GLU A 76 34.40 -29.37 40.16
C GLU A 76 33.70 -28.01 40.21
N VAL A 77 33.47 -27.49 41.42
CA VAL A 77 32.83 -26.17 41.61
C VAL A 77 33.75 -25.04 41.15
N GLU A 78 35.04 -25.14 41.47
CA GLU A 78 36.13 -24.27 41.03
C GLU A 78 37.47 -25.03 41.14
N PHE A 79 38.39 -24.78 40.22
CA PHE A 79 39.70 -25.43 40.17
C PHE A 79 40.83 -24.45 39.84
N ALA A 80 42.05 -24.82 40.23
CA ALA A 80 43.26 -24.10 39.85
C ALA A 80 43.82 -24.66 38.54
N SER A 81 44.25 -23.79 37.63
CA SER A 81 44.79 -24.20 36.31
C SER A 81 45.96 -25.17 36.41
N ASN A 82 46.80 -25.02 37.43
CA ASN A 82 47.96 -25.90 37.64
C ASN A 82 47.55 -27.29 38.12
N THR A 83 46.45 -27.41 38.86
CA THR A 83 45.91 -28.72 39.28
C THR A 83 45.39 -29.45 38.05
N LEU A 84 44.55 -28.79 37.25
CA LEU A 84 44.04 -29.37 36.02
C LEU A 84 45.16 -29.74 35.03
N ALA A 85 46.21 -28.91 34.92
CA ALA A 85 47.38 -29.23 34.10
C ALA A 85 48.08 -30.50 34.61
N ALA A 86 48.26 -30.64 35.93
CA ALA A 86 48.85 -31.84 36.51
C ALA A 86 48.03 -33.11 36.22
N ASP A 87 46.70 -32.99 36.31
CA ASP A 87 45.77 -34.10 36.05
C ASP A 87 45.76 -34.48 34.56
N TYR A 88 45.83 -33.50 33.66
CA TYR A 88 45.86 -33.72 32.20
C TYR A 88 47.17 -34.36 31.73
N PHE A 89 48.32 -33.83 32.15
CA PHE A 89 49.63 -34.33 31.72
C PHE A 89 50.10 -35.56 32.52
N GLY A 90 49.46 -35.88 33.64
CA GLY A 90 49.80 -37.02 34.51
C GLY A 90 51.10 -36.82 35.31
N HIS A 91 51.64 -35.60 35.34
CA HIS A 91 52.82 -35.23 36.11
C HIS A 91 52.76 -33.75 36.52
N SER A 92 53.66 -33.32 37.42
CA SER A 92 53.78 -31.89 37.76
C SER A 92 54.05 -31.09 36.48
N PRO A 93 53.21 -30.09 36.14
CA PRO A 93 53.32 -29.41 34.86
C PRO A 93 54.56 -28.52 34.86
N ASN A 94 55.31 -28.56 33.76
CA ASN A 94 56.41 -27.63 33.54
C ASN A 94 55.84 -26.21 33.22
N PRO A 95 56.67 -25.16 33.23
CA PRO A 95 56.20 -23.80 32.96
C PRO A 95 55.50 -23.61 31.60
N VAL A 96 55.88 -24.37 30.57
CA VAL A 96 55.26 -24.31 29.24
C VAL A 96 53.86 -24.94 29.27
N GLU A 97 53.72 -26.10 29.88
CA GLU A 97 52.43 -26.80 30.07
C GLU A 97 51.45 -25.99 30.93
N SER A 98 51.96 -25.34 31.98
CA SER A 98 51.17 -24.46 32.84
C SER A 98 50.65 -23.24 32.07
N ALA A 99 51.49 -22.61 31.25
CA ALA A 99 51.07 -21.52 30.36
C ALA A 99 50.09 -21.99 29.28
N ALA A 100 50.32 -23.16 28.68
CA ALA A 100 49.46 -23.73 27.64
C ALA A 100 48.05 -24.01 28.17
N THR A 101 47.95 -24.64 29.34
CA THR A 101 46.67 -24.88 30.00
C THR A 101 45.94 -23.57 30.30
N LEU A 102 46.64 -22.57 30.84
CA LEU A 102 46.07 -21.24 31.08
C LEU A 102 45.57 -20.56 29.79
N MET A 103 46.33 -20.66 28.70
CA MET A 103 45.95 -20.12 27.40
C MET A 103 44.71 -20.82 26.82
N LEU A 104 44.64 -22.14 26.89
CA LEU A 104 43.46 -22.88 26.43
C LEU A 104 42.22 -22.55 27.26
N LEU A 105 42.33 -22.55 28.60
CA LEU A 105 41.22 -22.20 29.48
C LEU A 105 40.67 -20.79 29.19
N GLN A 106 41.55 -19.84 28.83
CA GLN A 106 41.14 -18.51 28.41
C GLN A 106 40.51 -18.49 27.01
N ASN A 107 41.01 -19.30 26.09
CA ASN A 107 40.55 -19.35 24.70
C ASN A 107 39.30 -20.22 24.49
N ALA A 108 38.87 -20.98 25.50
CA ALA A 108 37.65 -21.80 25.49
C ALA A 108 36.60 -21.31 26.52
N PRO A 109 36.06 -20.09 26.40
CA PRO A 109 35.15 -19.49 27.39
C PRO A 109 33.78 -20.15 27.47
N MET A 110 33.42 -21.00 26.50
CA MET A 110 32.20 -21.81 26.52
C MET A 110 32.34 -23.01 27.46
N HIS A 111 33.56 -23.55 27.55
CA HIS A 111 33.93 -24.67 28.41
C HIS A 111 34.33 -24.21 29.80
N PHE A 112 34.99 -23.07 29.93
CA PHE A 112 35.59 -22.63 31.20
C PHE A 112 35.26 -21.18 31.56
N TYR A 113 34.77 -20.97 32.78
CA TYR A 113 34.44 -19.65 33.33
C TYR A 113 35.53 -19.19 34.29
N LYS A 114 36.18 -18.05 33.99
CA LYS A 114 37.20 -17.46 34.86
C LYS A 114 36.58 -16.97 36.18
N LYS A 115 37.17 -17.36 37.31
CA LYS A 115 36.75 -16.98 38.69
C LYS A 115 37.77 -16.17 39.47
N GLY A 116 39.03 -16.21 39.03
CA GLY A 116 40.12 -15.42 39.59
C GLY A 116 41.40 -15.64 38.80
N GLN A 117 42.51 -15.10 39.31
CA GLN A 117 43.81 -15.32 38.70
C GLN A 117 44.18 -16.82 38.82
N GLY A 118 44.34 -17.50 37.69
CA GLY A 118 44.62 -18.94 37.64
C GLY A 118 43.50 -19.85 38.16
N ARG A 119 42.28 -19.32 38.39
CA ARG A 119 41.13 -20.07 38.89
C ARG A 119 39.96 -20.04 37.91
N TYR A 120 39.41 -21.22 37.64
CA TYR A 120 38.35 -21.42 36.66
C TYR A 120 37.26 -22.32 37.23
N LYS A 121 36.14 -22.37 36.52
CA LYS A 121 35.01 -23.25 36.77
C LYS A 121 34.57 -23.87 35.44
N ALA A 122 34.35 -25.18 35.41
CA ALA A 122 33.81 -25.85 34.23
C ALA A 122 32.36 -25.39 33.98
N ALA A 123 32.01 -25.19 32.71
CA ALA A 123 30.63 -24.93 32.32
C ALA A 123 29.75 -26.14 32.66
N PRO A 124 28.55 -25.95 33.24
CA PRO A 124 27.63 -27.07 33.46
C PRO A 124 27.29 -27.80 32.14
N PRO A 125 27.08 -29.13 32.14
CA PRO A 125 26.85 -29.91 30.92
C PRO A 125 25.72 -29.37 30.03
N ASP A 126 24.60 -28.95 30.62
CA ASP A 126 23.47 -28.38 29.88
C ASP A 126 23.80 -27.01 29.27
N ALA A 127 24.59 -26.20 29.99
CA ALA A 127 25.03 -24.90 29.51
C ALA A 127 26.03 -25.02 28.35
N LEU A 128 27.00 -25.94 28.45
CA LEU A 128 27.95 -26.24 27.38
C LEU A 128 27.24 -26.79 26.14
N ARG A 129 26.31 -27.74 26.31
CA ARG A 129 25.50 -28.28 25.21
C ARG A 129 24.68 -27.19 24.51
N ALA A 130 23.99 -26.33 25.27
CA ALA A 130 23.20 -25.24 24.70
C ALA A 130 24.09 -24.21 23.96
N ALA A 131 25.28 -23.93 24.50
CA ALA A 131 26.28 -23.06 23.90
C ALA A 131 26.81 -23.61 22.56
N LEU A 132 27.19 -24.89 22.51
CA LEU A 132 27.66 -25.56 21.30
C LEU A 132 26.58 -25.66 20.22
N VAL A 133 25.34 -26.05 20.59
CA VAL A 133 24.20 -26.06 19.66
C VAL A 133 23.93 -24.66 19.08
N SER A 134 24.03 -23.62 19.90
CA SER A 134 23.85 -22.25 19.45
C SER A 134 24.96 -21.78 18.51
N LEU A 135 26.20 -22.21 18.75
CA LEU A 135 27.34 -21.91 17.88
C LEU A 135 27.19 -22.60 16.52
N GLU A 136 26.84 -23.89 16.52
CA GLU A 136 26.64 -24.64 15.29
C GLU A 136 25.47 -24.09 14.48
N LYS A 137 24.36 -23.73 15.15
CA LYS A 137 23.24 -23.04 14.50
C LYS A 137 23.69 -21.72 13.86
N LYS A 138 24.51 -20.92 14.54
CA LYS A 138 25.05 -19.67 13.97
C LYS A 138 25.97 -19.94 12.77
N ARG A 139 26.80 -20.98 12.82
CA ARG A 139 27.67 -21.40 11.70
C ARG A 139 26.84 -21.77 10.47
N LEU A 140 25.84 -22.64 10.63
CA LEU A 140 24.94 -23.04 9.55
C LEU A 140 24.17 -21.85 8.97
N GLN A 141 23.69 -20.94 9.83
CA GLN A 141 23.01 -19.72 9.37
C GLN A 141 23.95 -18.80 8.58
N ALA A 142 25.22 -18.67 9.00
CA ALA A 142 26.21 -17.87 8.29
C ALA A 142 26.58 -18.47 6.93
N GLU A 143 26.74 -19.79 6.84
CA GLU A 143 26.98 -20.51 5.59
C GLU A 143 25.80 -20.37 4.63
N GLN A 144 24.58 -20.50 5.14
CA GLN A 144 23.36 -20.30 4.37
C GLN A 144 23.25 -18.86 3.85
N GLN A 145 23.51 -17.87 4.71
CA GLN A 145 23.52 -16.46 4.31
C GLN A 145 24.57 -16.18 3.24
N ALA A 146 25.79 -16.72 3.38
CA ALA A 146 26.86 -16.57 2.41
C ALA A 146 26.48 -17.15 1.03
N ARG A 147 25.85 -18.34 1.01
CA ARG A 147 25.33 -18.93 -0.23
C ARG A 147 24.27 -18.05 -0.90
N TYR A 148 23.34 -17.49 -0.13
CA TYR A 148 22.35 -16.56 -0.67
C TYR A 148 23.00 -15.33 -1.26
N MET A 149 23.97 -14.75 -0.57
CA MET A 149 24.71 -13.59 -1.06
C MET A 149 25.45 -13.89 -2.36
N GLU A 150 26.07 -15.07 -2.48
CA GLU A 150 26.75 -15.50 -3.71
C GLU A 150 25.79 -15.58 -4.90
N GLN A 151 24.63 -16.22 -4.72
CA GLN A 151 23.62 -16.34 -5.77
C GLN A 151 23.03 -14.99 -6.17
N LEU A 152 22.69 -14.15 -5.18
CA LEU A 152 22.14 -12.80 -5.42
C LEU A 152 23.13 -11.88 -6.13
N ASN A 153 24.43 -11.96 -5.80
CA ASN A 153 25.48 -11.22 -6.50
C ASN A 153 25.61 -11.63 -7.99
N GLN A 154 25.20 -12.84 -8.33
CA GLN A 154 25.13 -13.34 -9.71
C GLN A 154 23.76 -13.08 -10.37
N PHE A 155 22.87 -12.35 -9.72
CA PHE A 155 21.48 -12.14 -10.14
C PHE A 155 20.70 -13.45 -10.31
N ILE A 156 20.96 -14.43 -9.44
CA ILE A 156 20.22 -15.68 -9.36
C ILE A 156 19.38 -15.67 -8.09
N LEU A 157 18.06 -15.86 -8.22
CA LEU A 157 17.18 -15.97 -7.08
C LEU A 157 17.39 -17.31 -6.34
N PRO A 158 17.71 -17.31 -5.04
CA PRO A 158 17.77 -18.55 -4.27
C PRO A 158 16.43 -19.28 -4.25
N GLU A 159 16.42 -20.60 -4.37
CA GLU A 159 15.19 -21.40 -4.40
C GLU A 159 14.32 -21.20 -3.14
N GLU A 160 14.95 -21.00 -1.99
CA GLU A 160 14.30 -20.78 -0.70
C GLU A 160 13.58 -19.43 -0.59
N PHE A 161 13.85 -18.50 -1.51
CA PHE A 161 13.14 -17.22 -1.57
C PHE A 161 11.76 -17.41 -2.21
N LYS A 162 11.60 -18.34 -3.16
CA LYS A 162 10.36 -18.55 -3.93
C LYS A 162 9.09 -18.64 -3.07
N PRO A 163 8.99 -19.52 -2.05
CA PRO A 163 7.79 -19.61 -1.22
C PRO A 163 7.58 -18.37 -0.31
N ARG A 164 8.62 -17.55 -0.13
CA ARG A 164 8.60 -16.36 0.73
C ARG A 164 8.55 -15.05 -0.06
N LEU A 165 8.45 -15.10 -1.39
CA LEU A 165 8.51 -13.92 -2.25
C LEU A 165 7.52 -12.82 -1.84
N PRO A 166 6.23 -13.10 -1.62
CA PRO A 166 5.29 -12.05 -1.20
C PRO A 166 5.72 -11.38 0.12
N GLN A 167 6.21 -12.19 1.07
CA GLN A 167 6.68 -11.67 2.36
C GLN A 167 7.94 -10.81 2.18
N LEU A 168 8.92 -11.27 1.41
CA LEU A 168 10.16 -10.55 1.14
C LEU A 168 9.92 -9.23 0.38
N LEU A 169 8.97 -9.22 -0.56
CA LEU A 169 8.65 -8.05 -1.38
C LEU A 169 7.77 -7.03 -0.65
N TYR A 170 6.77 -7.48 0.11
CA TYR A 170 5.71 -6.59 0.61
C TYR A 170 5.72 -6.37 2.12
N LYS A 171 6.30 -7.30 2.89
CA LYS A 171 6.39 -7.19 4.37
C LYS A 171 7.64 -7.92 4.90
N PRO A 172 8.85 -7.42 4.59
CA PRO A 172 10.08 -8.13 4.88
C PRO A 172 10.33 -8.28 6.37
N GLU A 173 10.66 -9.50 6.80
CA GLU A 173 11.13 -9.77 8.16
C GLU A 173 12.63 -9.46 8.27
N LYS A 174 12.96 -8.29 8.81
CA LYS A 174 14.35 -7.79 8.86
C LYS A 174 15.35 -8.72 9.57
N ASN A 175 14.87 -9.59 10.44
CA ASN A 175 15.70 -10.54 11.18
C ASN A 175 15.93 -11.87 10.46
N SER A 176 15.17 -12.14 9.39
CA SER A 176 15.29 -13.36 8.57
C SER A 176 16.65 -13.41 7.87
N ILE A 177 17.10 -14.63 7.56
CA ILE A 177 18.40 -14.85 6.91
C ILE A 177 18.34 -14.36 5.47
N GLU A 178 17.19 -14.57 4.83
CA GLU A 178 16.87 -14.14 3.46
C GLU A 178 16.96 -12.62 3.33
N TRP A 179 16.33 -11.88 4.26
CA TRP A 179 16.41 -10.41 4.23
C TRP A 179 17.82 -9.90 4.50
N LYS A 180 18.54 -10.49 5.47
CA LYS A 180 19.92 -10.08 5.77
C LYS A 180 20.86 -10.31 4.59
N ALA A 181 20.72 -11.42 3.88
CA ALA A 181 21.47 -11.67 2.66
C ALA A 181 21.13 -10.65 1.57
N LEU A 182 19.84 -10.36 1.36
CA LEU A 182 19.38 -9.38 0.38
C LEU A 182 19.91 -7.96 0.70
N GLU A 183 19.80 -7.53 1.96
CA GLU A 183 20.24 -6.21 2.42
C GLU A 183 21.77 -6.06 2.30
N ALA A 184 22.53 -7.11 2.63
CA ALA A 184 23.99 -7.11 2.47
C ALA A 184 24.40 -6.91 0.99
N VAL A 185 23.80 -7.68 0.06
CA VAL A 185 24.09 -7.53 -1.38
C VAL A 185 23.61 -6.19 -1.92
N CYS A 186 22.47 -5.67 -1.45
CA CYS A 186 21.99 -4.33 -1.82
C CYS A 186 22.99 -3.24 -1.42
N ALA A 187 23.58 -3.34 -0.22
CA ALA A 187 24.58 -2.38 0.26
C ALA A 187 25.86 -2.41 -0.59
N GLU A 188 26.31 -3.60 -1.01
CA GLU A 188 27.51 -3.78 -1.87
C GLU A 188 27.26 -3.28 -3.30
N THR A 189 26.12 -3.63 -3.88
CA THR A 189 25.78 -3.35 -5.29
C THR A 189 25.13 -1.98 -5.50
N LYS A 190 24.77 -1.26 -4.42
CA LYS A 190 24.00 -0.01 -4.43
C LYS A 190 22.65 -0.14 -5.15
N HIS A 191 22.02 -1.31 -5.04
CA HIS A 191 20.67 -1.54 -5.54
C HIS A 191 19.64 -1.42 -4.42
N THR A 192 18.41 -1.02 -4.76
CA THR A 192 17.29 -1.21 -3.83
C THR A 192 16.94 -2.70 -3.78
N PRO A 193 16.35 -3.20 -2.67
CA PRO A 193 15.89 -4.59 -2.58
C PRO A 193 14.98 -4.99 -3.74
N VAL A 194 14.07 -4.11 -4.14
CA VAL A 194 13.14 -4.32 -5.26
C VAL A 194 13.91 -4.46 -6.58
N LYS A 195 14.89 -3.59 -6.84
CA LYS A 195 15.70 -3.64 -8.08
C LYS A 195 16.57 -4.88 -8.16
N LEU A 196 17.16 -5.30 -7.05
CA LEU A 196 17.93 -6.54 -7.00
C LEU A 196 17.04 -7.76 -7.26
N MET A 197 15.86 -7.80 -6.63
CA MET A 197 14.87 -8.86 -6.83
C MET A 197 14.34 -8.91 -8.28
N GLU A 198 14.12 -7.76 -8.92
CA GLU A 198 13.81 -7.69 -10.35
C GLU A 198 14.92 -8.32 -11.19
N LYS A 199 16.18 -7.93 -10.97
CA LYS A 199 17.33 -8.48 -11.70
C LYS A 199 17.48 -10.00 -11.50
N CYS A 200 17.11 -10.51 -10.34
CA CYS A 200 17.10 -11.94 -10.04
C CYS A 200 15.90 -12.69 -10.66
N GLY A 201 15.01 -12.01 -11.40
CA GLY A 201 13.82 -12.61 -12.01
C GLY A 201 12.66 -12.85 -11.04
N ALA A 202 12.73 -12.34 -9.81
CA ALA A 202 11.65 -12.49 -8.82
C ALA A 202 10.43 -11.62 -9.13
N ILE A 203 10.59 -10.60 -9.96
CA ILE A 203 9.53 -9.68 -10.36
C ILE A 203 9.38 -9.72 -11.89
N PRO A 204 8.61 -10.67 -12.44
CA PRO A 204 8.48 -10.82 -13.89
C PRO A 204 7.65 -9.69 -14.54
N CYS A 205 6.80 -9.03 -13.75
CA CYS A 205 5.91 -7.97 -14.23
C CYS A 205 5.83 -6.83 -13.21
N SER A 206 6.25 -5.63 -13.61
CA SER A 206 6.21 -4.45 -12.75
C SER A 206 4.80 -3.97 -12.42
N HIS A 207 3.83 -4.23 -13.30
CA HIS A 207 2.41 -3.98 -13.04
C HIS A 207 1.92 -4.87 -11.89
N ASP A 208 2.16 -6.18 -12.01
CA ASP A 208 1.69 -7.15 -11.02
C ASP A 208 2.38 -6.96 -9.69
N TYR A 209 3.64 -6.51 -9.66
CA TYR A 209 4.31 -6.12 -8.43
C TYR A 209 3.51 -5.08 -7.63
N HIS A 210 3.08 -4.00 -8.29
CA HIS A 210 2.30 -2.92 -7.65
C HIS A 210 0.89 -3.35 -7.27
N PHE A 211 0.23 -4.08 -8.17
CA PHE A 211 -1.11 -4.61 -7.92
C PHE A 211 -1.11 -5.60 -6.75
N ASN A 212 -0.19 -6.57 -6.74
CA ASN A 212 -0.09 -7.57 -5.68
C ASN A 212 0.35 -6.96 -4.35
N GLN A 213 1.20 -5.92 -4.35
CA GLN A 213 1.53 -5.17 -3.13
C GLN A 213 0.26 -4.55 -2.51
N PHE A 214 -0.56 -3.92 -3.35
CA PHE A 214 -1.81 -3.30 -2.89
C PHE A 214 -2.81 -4.33 -2.38
N VAL A 215 -3.00 -5.45 -3.11
CA VAL A 215 -3.85 -6.57 -2.71
C VAL A 215 -3.38 -7.15 -1.38
N TRP A 216 -2.08 -7.41 -1.23
CA TRP A 216 -1.53 -7.96 0.02
C TRP A 216 -1.79 -7.06 1.23
N GLN A 217 -1.67 -5.74 1.06
CA GLN A 217 -1.82 -4.78 2.15
C GLN A 217 -3.28 -4.52 2.52
N ASN A 218 -4.19 -4.49 1.54
CA ASN A 218 -5.57 -4.02 1.73
C ASN A 218 -6.62 -5.14 1.63
N PHE A 219 -6.24 -6.31 1.13
CA PHE A 219 -7.09 -7.49 0.94
C PHE A 219 -6.38 -8.74 1.49
N PRO A 220 -6.10 -8.82 2.81
CA PRO A 220 -5.34 -9.91 3.40
C PRO A 220 -6.02 -11.29 3.29
N SER A 221 -7.34 -11.32 3.02
CA SER A 221 -8.11 -12.54 2.75
C SER A 221 -8.29 -12.84 1.26
N GLY A 222 -7.62 -12.09 0.39
CA GLY A 222 -7.78 -12.16 -1.07
C GLY A 222 -8.90 -11.25 -1.60
N ILE A 223 -8.99 -11.20 -2.93
CA ILE A 223 -9.97 -10.38 -3.68
C ILE A 223 -11.17 -11.20 -4.16
N ASP A 224 -11.13 -12.51 -4.00
CA ASP A 224 -12.22 -13.41 -4.38
C ASP A 224 -13.35 -13.37 -3.35
N PHE A 225 -14.59 -13.62 -3.80
CA PHE A 225 -15.76 -13.66 -2.93
C PHE A 225 -16.12 -15.09 -2.47
N ASN A 226 -15.44 -16.11 -3.00
CA ASN A 226 -15.62 -17.53 -2.66
C ASN A 226 -17.10 -17.95 -2.75
N GLU A 227 -17.64 -18.61 -1.72
CA GLU A 227 -19.02 -19.11 -1.70
C GLU A 227 -20.09 -18.02 -1.89
N LEU A 228 -19.76 -16.74 -1.67
CA LEU A 228 -20.68 -15.62 -1.88
C LEU A 228 -21.01 -15.37 -3.35
N ASP A 229 -20.14 -15.75 -4.30
CA ASP A 229 -20.41 -15.63 -5.74
C ASP A 229 -21.59 -16.51 -6.18
N SER A 230 -21.86 -17.58 -5.43
CA SER A 230 -22.89 -18.57 -5.74
C SER A 230 -24.18 -18.39 -4.94
N GLN A 231 -24.26 -17.39 -4.06
CA GLN A 231 -25.45 -17.20 -3.23
C GLN A 231 -26.60 -16.58 -4.05
N PRO A 232 -27.81 -17.18 -4.04
CA PRO A 232 -28.96 -16.60 -4.70
C PRO A 232 -29.36 -15.30 -4.00
N VAL A 233 -29.62 -14.25 -4.78
CA VAL A 233 -30.17 -13.00 -4.25
C VAL A 233 -31.54 -13.28 -3.66
N ALA A 234 -31.78 -12.85 -2.42
CA ALA A 234 -33.07 -13.03 -1.78
C ALA A 234 -34.18 -12.35 -2.61
N ASN A 235 -35.20 -13.11 -3.01
CA ASN A 235 -36.31 -12.69 -3.88
C ASN A 235 -37.33 -11.74 -3.21
N LYS A 236 -36.89 -10.77 -2.39
CA LYS A 236 -37.75 -9.67 -1.89
C LYS A 236 -38.14 -8.67 -3.00
N ILE A 237 -37.66 -8.90 -4.21
CA ILE A 237 -37.81 -8.03 -5.38
C ILE A 237 -39.07 -8.37 -6.18
N ASN A 238 -39.68 -9.54 -5.98
CA ASN A 238 -40.78 -10.00 -6.84
C ASN A 238 -42.03 -9.10 -6.76
N ASP A 239 -42.34 -8.53 -5.59
CA ASP A 239 -43.57 -7.77 -5.35
C ASP A 239 -43.44 -6.25 -5.58
N LEU A 240 -42.30 -5.77 -6.11
CA LEU A 240 -42.13 -4.36 -6.41
C LEU A 240 -43.05 -3.92 -7.57
N PRO A 241 -43.67 -2.72 -7.48
CA PRO A 241 -44.50 -2.20 -8.56
C PRO A 241 -43.67 -1.99 -9.83
N TYR A 242 -44.27 -2.33 -10.97
CA TYR A 242 -43.67 -2.11 -12.28
C TYR A 242 -44.06 -0.72 -12.81
N THR A 243 -43.11 0.00 -13.39
CA THR A 243 -43.38 1.27 -14.08
C THR A 243 -43.32 1.08 -15.59
N ASP A 244 -44.21 1.76 -16.32
CA ASP A 244 -44.21 1.78 -17.79
C ASP A 244 -43.15 2.72 -18.39
N VAL A 245 -42.37 3.38 -17.52
CA VAL A 245 -41.29 4.27 -17.91
C VAL A 245 -40.15 3.50 -18.56
N ALA A 246 -39.73 3.97 -19.73
CA ALA A 246 -38.51 3.52 -20.40
C ALA A 246 -37.34 4.44 -20.02
N ALA A 247 -36.29 3.87 -19.43
CA ALA A 247 -35.10 4.62 -19.01
C ALA A 247 -33.86 4.22 -19.80
N PHE A 248 -32.88 5.11 -19.86
CA PHE A 248 -31.57 4.86 -20.45
C PHE A 248 -30.45 5.31 -19.50
N SER A 249 -29.31 4.62 -19.49
CA SER A 249 -28.13 5.06 -18.74
C SER A 249 -27.16 5.83 -19.64
N ILE A 250 -26.24 6.58 -19.03
CA ILE A 250 -25.14 7.26 -19.73
C ILE A 250 -23.85 7.01 -18.93
N ASP A 251 -22.92 6.23 -19.49
CA ASP A 251 -21.72 5.80 -18.77
C ASP A 251 -20.47 5.76 -19.67
N ASP A 252 -19.29 5.66 -19.05
CA ASP A 252 -18.06 5.30 -19.75
C ASP A 252 -18.15 3.88 -20.36
N ALA A 253 -17.41 3.63 -21.44
CA ALA A 253 -17.43 2.36 -22.17
C ALA A 253 -17.03 1.13 -21.32
N SER A 254 -16.22 1.33 -20.28
CA SER A 254 -15.75 0.26 -19.38
C SER A 254 -16.63 0.05 -18.14
N THR A 255 -17.73 0.81 -17.99
CA THR A 255 -18.61 0.70 -16.82
C THR A 255 -19.43 -0.59 -16.88
N THR A 256 -19.28 -1.44 -15.86
CA THR A 256 -20.11 -2.64 -15.68
C THR A 256 -21.03 -2.56 -14.46
N GLU A 257 -20.74 -1.69 -13.50
CA GLU A 257 -21.59 -1.40 -12.34
C GLU A 257 -22.45 -0.17 -12.68
N ILE A 258 -23.44 -0.33 -13.56
CA ILE A 258 -24.34 0.78 -13.95
C ILE A 258 -25.33 1.04 -12.81
N ASP A 259 -25.04 2.07 -12.02
CA ASP A 259 -25.83 2.48 -10.85
C ASP A 259 -27.00 3.38 -11.22
N ASP A 260 -26.93 4.17 -12.29
CA ASP A 260 -27.90 5.22 -12.57
C ASP A 260 -28.44 5.20 -14.02
N ALA A 261 -29.71 5.57 -14.15
CA ALA A 261 -30.41 5.73 -15.43
C ALA A 261 -31.41 6.88 -15.35
N PHE A 262 -31.82 7.38 -16.52
CA PHE A 262 -32.68 8.55 -16.66
C PHE A 262 -33.87 8.26 -17.55
N SER A 263 -34.97 8.96 -17.30
CA SER A 263 -36.13 8.97 -18.18
C SER A 263 -36.71 10.37 -18.29
N VAL A 264 -37.39 10.63 -19.41
CA VAL A 264 -38.17 11.86 -19.60
C VAL A 264 -39.52 11.46 -20.17
N THR A 265 -40.60 11.92 -19.55
CA THR A 265 -41.98 11.68 -20.01
C THR A 265 -42.70 13.00 -20.16
N SER A 266 -43.29 13.29 -21.32
CA SER A 266 -44.09 14.50 -21.51
C SER A 266 -45.34 14.48 -20.63
N LEU A 267 -45.68 15.63 -20.07
CA LEU A 267 -46.91 15.89 -19.32
C LEU A 267 -47.76 16.92 -20.09
N SER A 268 -48.89 17.33 -19.52
CA SER A 268 -49.78 18.33 -20.14
C SER A 268 -49.14 19.70 -20.25
N LEU A 269 -49.56 20.50 -21.23
CA LEU A 269 -49.18 21.92 -21.37
C LEU A 269 -47.66 22.17 -21.46
N GLY A 270 -46.91 21.25 -22.07
CA GLY A 270 -45.47 21.41 -22.28
C GLY A 270 -44.59 21.11 -21.06
N SER A 271 -45.19 20.79 -19.91
CA SER A 271 -44.47 20.23 -18.77
C SER A 271 -43.97 18.81 -19.07
N PHE A 272 -43.00 18.34 -18.31
CA PHE A 272 -42.44 16.99 -18.46
C PHE A 272 -41.98 16.46 -17.10
N ARG A 273 -41.90 15.15 -16.98
CA ARG A 273 -41.38 14.44 -15.83
C ARG A 273 -39.98 13.93 -16.13
N ILE A 274 -39.00 14.29 -15.31
CA ILE A 274 -37.67 13.66 -15.31
C ILE A 274 -37.67 12.56 -14.25
N GLY A 275 -37.24 11.36 -14.62
CA GLY A 275 -36.92 10.29 -13.68
C GLY A 275 -35.41 10.12 -13.54
N ILE A 276 -34.94 10.05 -12.29
CA ILE A 276 -33.58 9.67 -11.92
C ILE A 276 -33.67 8.34 -11.19
N HIS A 277 -33.13 7.28 -11.75
CA HIS A 277 -33.32 5.91 -11.29
C HIS A 277 -32.00 5.35 -10.82
N ILE A 278 -31.90 4.98 -9.55
CA ILE A 278 -30.68 4.41 -8.97
C ILE A 278 -30.90 2.93 -8.69
N ALA A 279 -29.99 2.07 -9.14
CA ALA A 279 -29.96 0.64 -8.83
C ALA A 279 -30.16 0.41 -7.33
N ALA A 280 -30.95 -0.60 -6.94
CA ALA A 280 -31.37 -0.78 -5.55
C ALA A 280 -30.80 -2.05 -4.85
N PRO A 281 -29.46 -2.23 -4.75
CA PRO A 281 -28.88 -3.41 -4.11
C PRO A 281 -29.25 -3.57 -2.64
N ALA A 282 -29.59 -2.48 -1.93
CA ALA A 282 -30.08 -2.56 -0.55
C ALA A 282 -31.37 -3.39 -0.40
N LEU A 283 -32.12 -3.65 -1.48
CA LEU A 283 -33.31 -4.51 -1.45
C LEU A 283 -32.96 -6.01 -1.39
N GLY A 284 -31.77 -6.41 -1.84
CA GLY A 284 -31.30 -7.81 -1.77
C GLY A 284 -30.13 -8.04 -0.81
N ILE A 285 -29.51 -6.98 -0.28
CA ILE A 285 -28.41 -7.07 0.68
C ILE A 285 -28.90 -6.62 2.06
N ASP A 286 -29.43 -7.59 2.81
CA ASP A 286 -29.88 -7.35 4.18
C ASP A 286 -28.71 -6.91 5.08
N PRO A 287 -28.92 -5.96 6.01
CA PRO A 287 -27.91 -5.57 6.98
C PRO A 287 -27.37 -6.76 7.79
N ASP A 288 -26.08 -6.72 8.13
CA ASP A 288 -25.35 -7.77 8.87
C ASP A 288 -25.28 -9.16 8.19
N SER A 289 -25.80 -9.29 6.96
CA SER A 289 -25.64 -10.49 6.12
C SER A 289 -24.16 -10.73 5.74
N PRO A 290 -23.79 -11.94 5.30
CA PRO A 290 -22.43 -12.20 4.80
C PRO A 290 -21.99 -11.27 3.66
N LEU A 291 -22.91 -10.93 2.75
CA LEU A 291 -22.68 -9.95 1.68
C LEU A 291 -22.44 -8.55 2.24
N ASP A 292 -23.28 -8.11 3.20
CA ASP A 292 -23.12 -6.80 3.85
C ASP A 292 -21.78 -6.69 4.58
N LYS A 293 -21.38 -7.71 5.34
CA LYS A 293 -20.09 -7.73 6.04
C LYS A 293 -18.91 -7.65 5.08
N THR A 294 -19.03 -8.29 3.92
CA THR A 294 -18.00 -8.21 2.88
C THR A 294 -17.94 -6.82 2.26
N ALA A 295 -19.09 -6.23 1.91
CA ALA A 295 -19.17 -4.86 1.42
C ALA A 295 -18.66 -3.84 2.45
N ALA A 296 -18.96 -4.04 3.74
CA ALA A 296 -18.48 -3.22 4.85
C ALA A 296 -16.97 -3.35 5.09
N THR A 297 -16.36 -4.46 4.68
CA THR A 297 -14.90 -4.67 4.74
C THR A 297 -14.21 -3.99 3.55
N ARG A 298 -14.79 -4.07 2.34
CA ARG A 298 -14.23 -3.46 1.12
C ARG A 298 -14.51 -1.97 1.00
N LEU A 299 -15.65 -1.50 1.50
CA LEU A 299 -16.14 -0.11 1.55
C LEU A 299 -16.36 0.59 0.21
N SER A 300 -15.58 0.28 -0.82
CA SER A 300 -15.68 0.87 -2.17
C SER A 300 -15.11 -0.09 -3.20
N THR A 301 -15.53 0.06 -4.46
CA THR A 301 -14.83 -0.54 -5.61
C THR A 301 -13.50 0.19 -5.80
N VAL A 302 -12.41 -0.56 -6.04
CA VAL A 302 -11.08 -0.04 -6.38
C VAL A 302 -10.99 0.08 -7.89
N TYR A 303 -10.70 1.27 -8.40
CA TYR A 303 -10.47 1.51 -9.82
C TYR A 303 -8.99 1.66 -10.12
N LEU A 304 -8.53 1.03 -11.19
CA LEU A 304 -7.21 1.24 -11.76
C LEU A 304 -7.29 1.10 -13.28
N PRO A 305 -6.39 1.73 -14.06
CA PRO A 305 -6.45 1.56 -15.50
C PRO A 305 -6.35 0.10 -15.93
N GLY A 306 -7.36 -0.38 -16.66
CA GLY A 306 -7.43 -1.74 -17.21
C GLY A 306 -7.96 -2.82 -16.28
N ASN A 307 -8.25 -2.52 -15.01
CA ASN A 307 -8.77 -3.51 -14.06
C ASN A 307 -9.58 -2.83 -12.92
N LYS A 308 -10.30 -3.62 -12.14
CA LYS A 308 -10.95 -3.15 -10.91
C LYS A 308 -11.11 -4.27 -9.89
N ILE A 309 -11.22 -3.90 -8.63
CA ILE A 309 -11.60 -4.82 -7.55
C ILE A 309 -12.95 -4.35 -7.02
N THR A 310 -14.00 -5.11 -7.30
CA THR A 310 -15.37 -4.70 -6.98
C THR A 310 -15.66 -4.77 -5.48
N MET A 311 -16.55 -3.88 -5.01
CA MET A 311 -17.08 -3.92 -3.65
C MET A 311 -18.00 -5.14 -3.45
N LEU A 312 -18.77 -5.47 -4.48
CA LEU A 312 -19.77 -6.55 -4.48
C LEU A 312 -19.39 -7.69 -5.43
N PRO A 313 -19.85 -8.92 -5.18
CA PRO A 313 -19.70 -10.04 -6.10
C PRO A 313 -20.32 -9.76 -7.47
N GLU A 314 -19.77 -10.37 -8.51
CA GLU A 314 -20.25 -10.17 -9.89
C GLU A 314 -21.72 -10.60 -10.05
N ALA A 315 -22.12 -11.71 -9.42
CA ALA A 315 -23.51 -12.17 -9.44
C ALA A 315 -24.49 -11.14 -8.83
N ILE A 316 -24.07 -10.43 -7.79
CA ILE A 316 -24.87 -9.37 -7.16
C ILE A 316 -24.93 -8.14 -8.08
N ILE A 317 -23.80 -7.73 -8.65
CA ILE A 317 -23.75 -6.62 -9.60
C ILE A 317 -24.67 -6.90 -10.79
N ASN A 318 -24.56 -8.07 -11.40
CA ASN A 318 -25.39 -8.47 -12.55
C ASN A 318 -26.89 -8.50 -12.24
N HIS A 319 -27.27 -8.72 -10.98
CA HIS A 319 -28.67 -8.70 -10.56
C HIS A 319 -29.26 -7.29 -10.42
N PHE A 320 -28.44 -6.31 -10.02
CA PHE A 320 -28.89 -4.96 -9.69
C PHE A 320 -28.52 -3.90 -10.73
N THR A 321 -27.50 -4.18 -11.55
CA THR A 321 -27.05 -3.25 -12.57
C THR A 321 -28.20 -2.90 -13.51
N LEU A 322 -28.31 -1.62 -13.86
CA LEU A 322 -29.31 -1.11 -14.78
C LEU A 322 -28.93 -1.47 -16.23
N ALA A 323 -28.86 -2.76 -16.52
CA ALA A 323 -28.46 -3.30 -17.81
C ALA A 323 -29.55 -3.12 -18.88
N GLU A 324 -29.13 -2.84 -20.10
CA GLU A 324 -30.00 -2.69 -21.24
C GLU A 324 -30.88 -3.93 -21.48
N ASN A 325 -32.13 -3.69 -21.89
CA ASN A 325 -33.15 -4.69 -22.17
C ASN A 325 -33.55 -5.55 -20.95
N THR A 326 -33.26 -5.08 -19.74
CA THR A 326 -33.66 -5.75 -18.50
C THR A 326 -34.59 -4.88 -17.65
N VAL A 327 -35.34 -5.55 -16.77
CA VAL A 327 -36.20 -4.94 -15.77
C VAL A 327 -35.48 -5.03 -14.43
N CYS A 328 -35.08 -3.88 -13.90
CA CYS A 328 -34.22 -3.81 -12.73
C CYS A 328 -34.95 -3.15 -11.55
N PRO A 329 -34.70 -3.61 -10.30
CA PRO A 329 -35.16 -2.89 -9.12
C PRO A 329 -34.40 -1.58 -8.95
N ALA A 330 -35.13 -0.49 -8.78
CA ALA A 330 -34.58 0.85 -8.64
C ALA A 330 -35.24 1.63 -7.50
N LEU A 331 -34.46 2.53 -6.94
CA LEU A 331 -34.91 3.65 -6.15
C LEU A 331 -34.96 4.87 -7.06
N SER A 332 -36.16 5.32 -7.39
CA SER A 332 -36.41 6.39 -8.36
C SER A 332 -36.73 7.71 -7.67
N LEU A 333 -36.24 8.82 -8.20
CA LEU A 333 -36.68 10.17 -7.90
C LEU A 333 -37.30 10.78 -9.17
N TYR A 334 -38.58 11.12 -9.08
CA TYR A 334 -39.32 11.78 -10.14
C TYR A 334 -39.45 13.27 -9.86
N LEU A 335 -39.21 14.08 -10.89
CA LEU A 335 -39.34 15.54 -10.88
C LEU A 335 -40.39 15.93 -11.92
N ASP A 336 -41.50 16.55 -11.49
CA ASP A 336 -42.41 17.23 -12.42
C ASP A 336 -41.86 18.63 -12.68
N VAL A 337 -41.63 18.94 -13.95
CA VAL A 337 -40.91 20.13 -14.39
C VAL A 337 -41.77 20.92 -15.36
N SER A 338 -41.96 22.21 -15.13
CA SER A 338 -42.64 23.12 -16.06
C SER A 338 -41.81 23.35 -17.34
N ASP A 339 -42.44 23.95 -18.34
CA ASP A 339 -41.82 24.35 -19.61
C ASP A 339 -40.61 25.29 -19.43
N ASP A 340 -40.59 26.11 -18.39
CA ASP A 340 -39.47 26.97 -17.99
C ASP A 340 -38.36 26.23 -17.21
N PHE A 341 -38.47 24.91 -17.05
CA PHE A 341 -37.58 24.03 -16.28
C PHE A 341 -37.66 24.20 -14.74
N THR A 342 -38.70 24.82 -14.19
CA THR A 342 -38.90 24.90 -12.74
C THR A 342 -39.43 23.58 -12.20
N VAL A 343 -38.84 23.06 -11.12
CA VAL A 343 -39.34 21.84 -10.47
C VAL A 343 -40.59 22.18 -9.65
N ILE A 344 -41.70 21.56 -10.02
CA ILE A 344 -43.02 21.74 -9.42
C ILE A 344 -43.24 20.76 -8.27
N LYS A 345 -42.84 19.50 -8.48
CA LYS A 345 -43.04 18.40 -7.52
C LYS A 345 -41.89 17.41 -7.57
N THR A 346 -41.52 16.88 -6.41
CA THR A 346 -40.60 15.75 -6.27
C THR A 346 -41.36 14.53 -5.68
N GLU A 347 -41.03 13.32 -6.15
CA GLU A 347 -41.62 12.08 -5.65
C GLU A 347 -40.61 10.92 -5.74
N SER A 348 -40.35 10.25 -4.61
CA SER A 348 -39.45 9.10 -4.54
C SER A 348 -40.23 7.79 -4.53
N ARG A 349 -39.74 6.75 -5.24
CA ARG A 349 -40.41 5.43 -5.34
C ARG A 349 -39.42 4.27 -5.30
N ILE A 350 -39.89 3.13 -4.77
CA ILE A 350 -39.20 1.83 -4.89
C ILE A 350 -39.99 1.01 -5.91
N GLU A 351 -39.36 0.65 -7.02
CA GLU A 351 -40.06 0.07 -8.17
C GLU A 351 -39.14 -0.78 -9.06
N LYS A 352 -39.72 -1.38 -10.09
CA LYS A 352 -39.01 -2.03 -11.19
C LYS A 352 -39.10 -1.19 -12.44
N ILE A 353 -37.97 -0.89 -13.05
CA ILE A 353 -37.88 -0.08 -14.28
C ILE A 353 -37.26 -0.86 -15.42
N LYS A 354 -37.75 -0.63 -16.64
CA LYS A 354 -37.16 -1.17 -17.86
C LYS A 354 -36.08 -0.23 -18.39
N ILE A 355 -34.87 -0.75 -18.52
CA ILE A 355 -33.78 -0.04 -19.19
C ILE A 355 -33.81 -0.39 -20.68
N VAL A 356 -34.00 0.61 -21.53
CA VAL A 356 -34.13 0.44 -22.98
C VAL A 356 -32.83 0.69 -23.74
N ALA A 357 -31.85 1.36 -23.12
CA ALA A 357 -30.53 1.61 -23.71
C ALA A 357 -29.47 1.87 -22.63
N ASN A 358 -28.25 1.36 -22.80
CA ASN A 358 -27.08 1.86 -22.07
C ASN A 358 -26.20 2.69 -23.01
N LEU A 359 -26.30 4.01 -22.96
CA LEU A 359 -25.54 4.91 -23.84
C LEU A 359 -24.09 5.03 -23.36
N ARG A 360 -23.12 4.94 -24.28
CA ARG A 360 -21.69 5.06 -23.95
C ARG A 360 -21.13 6.42 -24.35
N HIS A 361 -20.31 7.02 -23.48
CA HIS A 361 -19.77 8.37 -23.68
C HIS A 361 -19.07 8.56 -25.04
N ASN A 362 -18.20 7.63 -25.42
CA ASN A 362 -17.42 7.68 -26.66
C ASN A 362 -18.27 7.65 -27.94
N GLU A 363 -19.45 7.04 -27.88
CA GLU A 363 -20.40 6.97 -29.00
C GLU A 363 -21.34 8.18 -28.97
N LEU A 364 -21.88 8.50 -27.80
CA LEU A 364 -22.84 9.59 -27.62
C LEU A 364 -22.21 10.96 -27.89
N GLU A 365 -20.96 11.20 -27.49
CA GLU A 365 -20.28 12.50 -27.63
C GLU A 365 -20.09 12.92 -29.10
N GLN A 366 -20.07 11.95 -30.03
CA GLN A 366 -20.02 12.23 -31.47
C GLN A 366 -21.25 13.00 -31.96
N HIS A 367 -22.39 12.79 -31.30
CA HIS A 367 -23.68 13.40 -31.65
C HIS A 367 -24.08 14.48 -30.64
N PHE A 368 -23.88 14.25 -29.35
CA PHE A 368 -24.32 15.11 -28.25
C PHE A 368 -23.14 15.90 -27.67
N ASN A 369 -22.77 16.96 -28.38
CA ASN A 369 -21.71 17.89 -28.03
C ASN A 369 -22.18 19.34 -28.20
N GLU A 370 -21.37 20.29 -27.72
CA GLU A 370 -21.71 21.72 -27.73
C GLU A 370 -22.04 22.25 -29.12
N ILE A 371 -21.33 21.79 -30.16
CA ILE A 371 -21.53 22.25 -31.53
C ILE A 371 -22.90 21.81 -32.04
N ALA A 372 -23.24 20.53 -31.86
CA ALA A 372 -24.52 19.97 -32.29
C ALA A 372 -25.70 20.65 -31.57
N LEU A 373 -25.58 20.85 -30.25
CA LEU A 373 -26.62 21.51 -29.44
C LEU A 373 -26.81 22.98 -29.82
N ASN A 374 -25.72 23.72 -30.05
CA ASN A 374 -25.80 25.13 -30.46
C ASN A 374 -26.41 25.30 -31.86
N LYS A 375 -26.19 24.34 -32.76
CA LYS A 375 -26.79 24.33 -34.10
C LYS A 375 -28.25 23.85 -34.11
N GLY A 376 -28.71 23.23 -33.02
CA GLY A 376 -30.02 22.58 -32.96
C GLY A 376 -30.15 21.35 -33.87
N ASP A 377 -29.02 20.79 -34.32
CA ASP A 377 -28.94 19.68 -35.28
C ASP A 377 -28.41 18.43 -34.57
N PHE A 378 -29.13 18.02 -33.53
CA PHE A 378 -28.82 16.82 -32.75
C PHE A 378 -29.78 15.69 -33.12
N GLN A 379 -29.28 14.70 -33.88
CA GLN A 379 -30.04 13.51 -34.28
C GLN A 379 -29.56 12.27 -33.54
N HIS A 380 -30.46 11.69 -32.76
CA HIS A 380 -30.28 10.48 -31.98
C HIS A 380 -31.65 9.92 -31.60
N THR A 381 -31.73 8.63 -31.26
CA THR A 381 -32.98 7.99 -30.81
C THR A 381 -33.60 8.71 -29.60
N PHE A 382 -32.76 9.24 -28.70
CA PHE A 382 -33.15 9.99 -27.50
C PHE A 382 -32.95 11.52 -27.63
N SER A 383 -33.07 12.07 -28.85
CA SER A 383 -32.77 13.48 -29.11
C SER A 383 -33.55 14.45 -28.22
N GLN A 384 -34.85 14.19 -28.04
CA GLN A 384 -35.75 15.06 -27.30
C GLN A 384 -35.43 15.01 -25.80
N GLU A 385 -35.28 13.81 -25.26
CA GLU A 385 -35.00 13.55 -23.85
C GLU A 385 -33.66 14.17 -23.44
N LEU A 386 -32.59 13.88 -24.17
CA LEU A 386 -31.25 14.42 -23.89
C LEU A 386 -31.20 15.95 -23.99
N SER A 387 -31.93 16.53 -24.96
CA SER A 387 -32.03 17.99 -25.09
C SER A 387 -32.75 18.63 -23.90
N LEU A 388 -33.82 18.00 -23.39
CA LEU A 388 -34.54 18.47 -22.21
C LEU A 388 -33.70 18.32 -20.95
N LEU A 389 -33.02 17.17 -20.77
CA LEU A 389 -32.13 16.93 -19.64
C LEU A 389 -30.97 17.94 -19.62
N TRP A 390 -30.39 18.26 -20.79
CA TRP A 390 -29.32 19.26 -20.88
C TRP A 390 -29.78 20.65 -20.47
N LYS A 391 -30.92 21.11 -20.98
CA LYS A 391 -31.48 22.41 -20.60
C LYS A 391 -31.83 22.47 -19.11
N PHE A 392 -32.38 21.39 -18.57
CA PHE A 392 -32.62 21.24 -17.14
C PHE A 392 -31.32 21.34 -16.34
N ALA A 393 -30.29 20.58 -16.73
CA ALA A 393 -28.97 20.58 -16.10
C ALA A 393 -28.34 21.98 -16.11
N CYS A 394 -28.37 22.69 -17.24
CA CYS A 394 -27.92 24.07 -17.34
C CYS A 394 -28.67 25.00 -16.38
N LYS A 395 -30.00 24.83 -16.21
CA LYS A 395 -30.76 25.62 -15.24
C LYS A 395 -30.36 25.29 -13.80
N MET A 396 -30.17 24.03 -13.46
CA MET A 396 -29.75 23.60 -12.12
C MET A 396 -28.36 24.13 -11.77
N GLU A 397 -27.40 24.02 -12.69
CA GLU A 397 -26.05 24.55 -12.52
C GLU A 397 -26.05 26.07 -12.25
N ASN A 398 -26.86 26.81 -13.03
CA ASN A 398 -27.08 28.25 -12.86
C ASN A 398 -27.66 28.58 -11.48
N GLN A 399 -28.68 27.83 -11.04
CA GLN A 399 -29.30 28.03 -9.72
C GLN A 399 -28.32 27.76 -8.57
N ARG A 400 -27.38 26.83 -8.75
CA ARG A 400 -26.29 26.56 -7.78
C ARG A 400 -25.18 27.61 -7.82
N GLY A 401 -25.23 28.57 -8.76
CA GLY A 401 -24.20 29.60 -8.96
C GLY A 401 -22.89 29.04 -9.50
N LYS A 402 -22.94 27.95 -10.28
CA LYS A 402 -21.77 27.22 -10.79
C LYS A 402 -21.56 27.32 -12.30
N ALA A 403 -22.34 28.17 -12.97
CA ALA A 403 -22.27 28.40 -14.41
C ALA A 403 -20.88 28.82 -14.94
N ASN A 404 -20.10 29.52 -14.11
CA ASN A 404 -18.75 29.99 -14.45
C ASN A 404 -17.66 29.22 -13.67
N ASP A 405 -17.89 27.94 -13.34
CA ASP A 405 -16.87 27.15 -12.65
C ASP A 405 -15.65 26.95 -13.54
N ILE A 406 -14.50 27.48 -13.11
CA ILE A 406 -13.19 27.38 -13.78
C ILE A 406 -12.76 25.91 -13.94
N ASN A 407 -13.37 24.98 -13.20
CA ASN A 407 -13.12 23.54 -13.37
C ASN A 407 -13.70 22.93 -14.65
N SER A 408 -14.57 23.64 -15.38
CA SER A 408 -15.16 23.17 -16.64
C SER A 408 -14.12 22.98 -17.74
N ASP A 409 -13.09 23.82 -17.81
CA ASP A 409 -12.02 23.72 -18.82
C ASP A 409 -10.94 22.67 -18.51
N LYS A 410 -11.09 21.87 -17.44
CA LYS A 410 -10.10 20.86 -17.09
C LYS A 410 -10.15 19.67 -18.04
N ILE A 411 -8.97 19.15 -18.35
CA ILE A 411 -8.80 17.89 -19.09
C ILE A 411 -8.75 16.74 -18.08
N ASP A 412 -9.69 15.81 -18.22
CA ASP A 412 -9.61 14.46 -17.66
C ASP A 412 -8.96 13.51 -18.67
N TYR A 413 -8.51 12.36 -18.17
CA TYR A 413 -7.79 11.38 -18.97
C TYR A 413 -8.45 10.03 -18.81
N SER A 414 -8.72 9.37 -19.94
CA SER A 414 -9.19 7.99 -19.97
C SER A 414 -8.04 7.09 -20.36
N PHE A 415 -7.95 5.93 -19.69
CA PHE A 415 -6.92 4.94 -19.94
C PHE A 415 -7.56 3.66 -20.46
N GLU A 416 -7.13 3.22 -21.64
CA GLU A 416 -7.53 1.94 -22.21
C GLU A 416 -6.33 1.01 -22.30
N ILE A 417 -6.43 -0.18 -21.70
CA ILE A 417 -5.36 -1.18 -21.69
C ILE A 417 -5.84 -2.37 -22.52
N LYS A 418 -5.14 -2.65 -23.63
CA LYS A 418 -5.38 -3.82 -24.48
C LYS A 418 -4.06 -4.52 -24.76
N ASN A 419 -3.96 -5.82 -24.47
CA ASN A 419 -2.76 -6.63 -24.73
C ASN A 419 -1.47 -6.00 -24.18
N ASN A 420 -1.49 -5.53 -22.92
CA ASN A 420 -0.38 -4.82 -22.26
C ASN A 420 0.08 -3.52 -22.94
N ARG A 421 -0.71 -2.99 -23.88
CA ARG A 421 -0.52 -1.68 -24.51
C ARG A 421 -1.52 -0.70 -23.93
N VAL A 422 -1.05 0.48 -23.54
CA VAL A 422 -1.90 1.54 -23.00
C VAL A 422 -2.15 2.61 -24.06
N THR A 423 -3.40 3.05 -24.15
CA THR A 423 -3.84 4.26 -24.84
C THR A 423 -4.36 5.25 -23.80
N ILE A 424 -3.89 6.49 -23.86
CA ILE A 424 -4.34 7.57 -23.00
C ILE A 424 -5.03 8.60 -23.90
N SER A 425 -6.29 8.91 -23.62
CA SER A 425 -7.06 9.90 -24.37
C SER A 425 -7.49 11.05 -23.46
N GLU A 426 -7.36 12.27 -23.98
CA GLU A 426 -7.83 13.49 -23.32
C GLU A 426 -9.33 13.64 -23.51
N ARG A 427 -10.04 13.94 -22.43
CA ARG A 427 -11.46 14.25 -22.42
C ARG A 427 -11.64 15.59 -21.71
N ARG A 428 -12.28 16.56 -22.38
CA ARG A 428 -12.60 17.82 -21.72
C ARG A 428 -13.75 17.60 -20.75
N ARG A 429 -13.60 18.08 -19.52
CA ARG A 429 -14.72 18.19 -18.58
C ARG A 429 -15.75 19.16 -19.13
N GLY A 430 -16.95 19.08 -18.58
CA GLY A 430 -18.02 20.02 -18.89
C GLY A 430 -18.68 19.76 -20.23
N SER A 431 -18.39 18.62 -20.88
CA SER A 431 -19.17 18.15 -22.02
C SER A 431 -20.68 18.13 -21.64
N PRO A 432 -21.60 18.29 -22.61
CA PRO A 432 -23.03 18.20 -22.34
C PRO A 432 -23.41 16.91 -21.60
N ILE A 433 -22.72 15.80 -21.88
CA ILE A 433 -22.86 14.52 -21.17
C ILE A 433 -22.50 14.68 -19.69
N ASP A 434 -21.28 15.17 -19.39
CA ASP A 434 -20.82 15.35 -18.01
C ASP A 434 -21.75 16.24 -17.22
N LYS A 435 -22.25 17.31 -17.85
CA LYS A 435 -23.17 18.25 -17.22
C LYS A 435 -24.51 17.58 -16.90
N VAL A 436 -25.11 16.86 -17.85
CA VAL A 436 -26.37 16.14 -17.62
C VAL A 436 -26.23 15.15 -16.46
N VAL A 437 -25.24 14.26 -16.53
CA VAL A 437 -25.05 13.21 -15.52
C VAL A 437 -24.75 13.84 -14.16
N SER A 438 -23.78 14.77 -14.10
CA SER A 438 -23.38 15.37 -12.82
C SER A 438 -24.48 16.20 -12.16
N GLU A 439 -25.24 17.01 -12.89
CA GLU A 439 -26.33 17.82 -12.31
C GLU A 439 -27.47 16.94 -11.80
N LEU A 440 -27.84 15.88 -12.52
CA LEU A 440 -28.87 14.94 -12.07
C LEU A 440 -28.41 14.16 -10.83
N MET A 441 -27.16 13.70 -10.80
CA MET A 441 -26.56 13.06 -9.63
C MET A 441 -26.48 14.01 -8.43
N ILE A 442 -26.18 15.29 -8.68
CA ILE A 442 -26.15 16.28 -7.61
C ILE A 442 -27.56 16.54 -7.06
N TYR A 443 -28.55 16.65 -7.95
CA TYR A 443 -29.94 16.86 -7.58
C TYR A 443 -30.46 15.72 -6.71
N VAL A 444 -30.30 14.45 -7.13
CA VAL A 444 -30.83 13.30 -6.38
C VAL A 444 -30.16 13.16 -5.01
N ASN A 445 -28.84 13.34 -4.92
CA ASN A 445 -28.10 13.28 -3.66
C ASN A 445 -28.46 14.43 -2.70
N MET A 446 -28.75 15.62 -3.24
CA MET A 446 -29.25 16.76 -2.47
C MET A 446 -30.67 16.51 -1.95
N GLU A 447 -31.58 16.08 -2.83
CA GLU A 447 -33.00 15.91 -2.53
C GLU A 447 -33.23 14.73 -1.57
N TRP A 448 -32.57 13.59 -1.75
CA TRP A 448 -32.66 12.51 -0.76
C TRP A 448 -31.98 12.86 0.56
N GLY A 449 -30.88 13.62 0.53
CA GLY A 449 -30.30 14.19 1.75
C GLY A 449 -31.29 15.09 2.49
N LYS A 450 -32.07 15.90 1.75
CA LYS A 450 -33.16 16.72 2.29
C LYS A 450 -34.27 15.84 2.90
N GLN A 451 -34.78 14.86 2.17
CA GLN A 451 -35.86 13.98 2.63
C GLN A 451 -35.48 13.25 3.93
N LEU A 452 -34.24 12.76 4.05
CA LEU A 452 -33.74 12.17 5.30
C LEU A 452 -33.70 13.18 6.44
N ALA A 453 -33.16 14.38 6.18
CA ALA A 453 -33.06 15.44 7.18
C ALA A 453 -34.43 15.91 7.69
N ASP A 454 -35.38 16.15 6.78
CA ASP A 454 -36.75 16.57 7.07
C ASP A 454 -37.51 15.50 7.88
N ALA A 455 -37.26 14.21 7.61
CA ALA A 455 -37.81 13.09 8.35
C ALA A 455 -37.08 12.81 9.69
N GLY A 456 -35.99 13.52 9.99
CA GLY A 456 -35.17 13.29 11.19
C GLY A 456 -34.39 11.97 11.18
N ILE A 457 -34.28 11.32 10.02
CA ILE A 457 -33.54 10.07 9.81
C ILE A 457 -32.07 10.40 9.58
N THR A 458 -31.18 9.65 10.23
CA THR A 458 -29.74 9.88 10.05
C THR A 458 -29.26 9.24 8.74
N GLY A 459 -28.24 9.85 8.13
CA GLY A 459 -27.56 9.33 6.95
C GLY A 459 -26.12 9.81 6.96
N ILE A 460 -25.33 9.37 5.98
CA ILE A 460 -23.97 9.83 5.77
C ILE A 460 -24.02 10.98 4.76
N PHE A 461 -23.82 12.19 5.28
CA PHE A 461 -23.74 13.43 4.52
C PHE A 461 -22.30 13.79 4.22
N ARG A 462 -22.10 14.58 3.18
CA ARG A 462 -20.81 15.13 2.78
C ARG A 462 -20.91 16.64 2.74
N SER A 463 -20.13 17.30 3.56
CA SER A 463 -20.10 18.76 3.68
C SER A 463 -18.75 19.31 3.27
N GLN A 464 -18.73 20.57 2.84
CA GLN A 464 -17.49 21.24 2.45
C GLN A 464 -17.47 22.66 2.98
N ALA A 465 -16.44 22.96 3.76
CA ALA A 465 -16.15 24.29 4.28
C ALA A 465 -14.65 24.59 4.11
N ASN A 466 -14.32 25.81 3.69
CA ASN A 466 -12.93 26.28 3.50
C ASN A 466 -12.11 25.34 2.60
N GLY A 467 -12.73 24.84 1.52
CA GLY A 467 -12.11 23.93 0.55
C GLY A 467 -11.97 22.47 1.01
N LYS A 468 -12.14 22.16 2.31
CA LYS A 468 -12.02 20.80 2.85
C LYS A 468 -13.37 20.10 2.85
N VAL A 469 -13.40 18.90 2.27
CA VAL A 469 -14.57 18.02 2.28
C VAL A 469 -14.46 17.03 3.44
N ARG A 470 -15.59 16.76 4.10
CA ARG A 470 -15.69 15.79 5.20
C ARG A 470 -17.03 15.08 5.17
N MET A 471 -17.07 13.85 5.68
CA MET A 471 -18.30 13.14 5.98
C MET A 471 -18.83 13.47 7.37
N SER A 472 -20.15 13.40 7.53
CA SER A 472 -20.87 13.72 8.76
C SER A 472 -22.18 12.93 8.82
N THR A 473 -22.66 12.60 10.01
CA THR A 473 -24.00 12.00 10.21
C THR A 473 -25.12 13.03 10.28
N SER A 474 -24.76 14.32 10.25
CA SER A 474 -25.66 15.47 10.24
C SER A 474 -25.54 16.24 8.93
N PRO A 475 -26.66 16.76 8.39
CA PRO A 475 -26.65 17.58 7.18
C PRO A 475 -25.89 18.89 7.41
N ALA A 476 -25.10 19.29 6.43
CA ALA A 476 -24.40 20.57 6.42
C ALA A 476 -24.08 21.00 4.97
N PRO A 477 -23.85 22.31 4.73
CA PRO A 477 -23.62 22.84 3.38
C PRO A 477 -22.39 22.25 2.69
N HIS A 478 -22.48 22.09 1.38
CA HIS A 478 -21.37 21.74 0.50
C HIS A 478 -21.04 22.91 -0.45
N GLN A 479 -20.19 23.83 0.00
CA GLN A 479 -19.90 25.10 -0.70
C GLN A 479 -19.41 24.92 -2.16
N GLY A 480 -18.60 23.88 -2.44
CA GLY A 480 -18.12 23.60 -3.80
C GLY A 480 -19.23 23.17 -4.75
N LEU A 481 -20.29 22.52 -4.25
CA LEU A 481 -21.45 22.10 -5.04
C LEU A 481 -22.60 23.12 -4.98
N GLY A 482 -22.55 24.11 -4.09
CA GLY A 482 -23.61 25.12 -3.98
C GLY A 482 -24.95 24.58 -3.44
N VAL A 483 -24.90 23.53 -2.59
CA VAL A 483 -26.11 22.91 -2.01
C VAL A 483 -26.08 22.95 -0.47
N SER A 484 -27.26 23.04 0.14
CA SER A 484 -27.45 23.15 1.60
C SER A 484 -27.17 21.84 2.35
N GLN A 485 -27.38 20.70 1.69
CA GLN A 485 -27.06 19.37 2.17
C GLN A 485 -26.79 18.45 0.99
N TYR A 486 -26.00 17.41 1.22
CA TYR A 486 -25.60 16.47 0.17
C TYR A 486 -25.30 15.10 0.79
N ALA A 487 -26.02 14.06 0.37
CA ALA A 487 -25.83 12.69 0.84
C ALA A 487 -25.54 11.78 -0.37
N TRP A 488 -24.37 11.15 -0.40
CA TRP A 488 -24.03 10.20 -1.47
C TRP A 488 -24.97 9.01 -1.44
N SER A 489 -25.79 8.87 -2.48
CA SER A 489 -26.86 7.87 -2.57
C SER A 489 -27.06 7.35 -4.01
N SER A 490 -26.16 7.71 -4.93
CA SER A 490 -26.27 7.50 -6.38
C SER A 490 -25.34 6.41 -6.89
N SER A 491 -24.55 5.77 -6.01
CA SER A 491 -23.61 4.72 -6.41
C SER A 491 -23.54 3.53 -5.43
N PRO A 492 -24.70 2.94 -5.07
CA PRO A 492 -24.79 1.94 -4.00
C PRO A 492 -24.10 0.61 -4.33
N MET A 493 -23.80 0.29 -5.59
CA MET A 493 -23.04 -0.93 -5.92
C MET A 493 -21.53 -0.78 -5.72
N ARG A 494 -21.01 0.46 -5.71
CA ARG A 494 -19.57 0.75 -5.67
C ARG A 494 -19.11 1.58 -4.46
N ARG A 495 -20.04 2.11 -3.66
CA ARG A 495 -19.74 2.85 -2.42
C ARG A 495 -20.65 2.36 -1.29
N TYR A 496 -20.04 1.88 -0.21
CA TYR A 496 -20.80 1.32 0.92
C TYR A 496 -21.63 2.37 1.66
N VAL A 497 -21.17 3.63 1.68
CA VAL A 497 -21.94 4.74 2.27
C VAL A 497 -23.22 5.05 1.49
N ASP A 498 -23.22 4.85 0.17
CA ASP A 498 -24.42 4.96 -0.67
C ASP A 498 -25.39 3.81 -0.38
N LEU A 499 -24.87 2.59 -0.18
CA LEU A 499 -25.69 1.45 0.24
C LEU A 499 -26.35 1.70 1.61
N ILE A 500 -25.61 2.27 2.56
CA ILE A 500 -26.14 2.69 3.87
C ILE A 500 -27.25 3.73 3.71
N ASN A 501 -27.00 4.80 2.95
CA ASN A 501 -27.99 5.85 2.71
C ASN A 501 -29.23 5.30 2.00
N GLN A 502 -29.05 4.40 1.03
CA GLN A 502 -30.15 3.76 0.33
C GLN A 502 -31.05 2.96 1.28
N ARG A 503 -30.49 2.25 2.28
CA ARG A 503 -31.30 1.57 3.32
C ARG A 503 -32.15 2.56 4.12
N GLN A 504 -31.59 3.71 4.46
CA GLN A 504 -32.30 4.75 5.21
C GLN A 504 -33.45 5.36 4.38
N ILE A 505 -33.21 5.59 3.08
CA ILE A 505 -34.23 6.10 2.16
C ILE A 505 -35.32 5.06 1.94
N ILE A 506 -34.96 3.78 1.76
CA ILE A 506 -35.95 2.69 1.62
C ILE A 506 -36.83 2.59 2.86
N ALA A 507 -36.25 2.66 4.06
CA ALA A 507 -37.01 2.65 5.32
C ALA A 507 -37.99 3.85 5.40
N LEU A 508 -37.52 5.05 5.01
CA LEU A 508 -38.37 6.24 4.91
C LEU A 508 -39.57 6.01 3.99
N LEU A 509 -39.34 5.51 2.77
CA LEU A 509 -40.41 5.31 1.78
C LEU A 509 -41.40 4.20 2.16
N ARG A 510 -40.95 3.20 2.90
CA ARG A 510 -41.81 2.13 3.43
C ARG A 510 -42.52 2.50 4.73
N ASN A 511 -42.24 3.67 5.31
CA ASN A 511 -42.63 4.04 6.67
C ASN A 511 -42.20 3.00 7.72
N GLU A 512 -41.01 2.43 7.54
CA GLU A 512 -40.38 1.46 8.43
C GLU A 512 -39.34 2.15 9.33
N PRO A 513 -39.06 1.62 10.53
CA PRO A 513 -38.00 2.16 11.37
C PRO A 513 -36.63 2.04 10.65
N PRO A 514 -35.82 3.11 10.63
CA PRO A 514 -34.50 3.06 10.01
C PRO A 514 -33.56 2.10 10.76
N PHE A 515 -32.74 1.36 10.01
CA PHE A 515 -31.78 0.43 10.61
C PHE A 515 -30.70 1.14 11.45
N TYR A 516 -30.11 2.22 10.91
CA TYR A 516 -29.15 3.06 11.62
C TYR A 516 -29.87 4.21 12.32
N THR A 517 -29.50 4.45 13.58
CA THR A 517 -30.00 5.58 14.38
C THR A 517 -28.88 6.57 14.65
N LYS A 518 -29.22 7.77 15.14
CA LYS A 518 -28.23 8.84 15.45
C LYS A 518 -27.11 8.40 16.39
N ASN A 519 -27.36 7.41 17.26
CA ASN A 519 -26.40 6.87 18.22
C ASN A 519 -25.79 5.53 17.75
N SER A 520 -25.89 5.21 16.46
CA SER A 520 -25.35 3.97 15.92
C SER A 520 -23.83 4.03 15.79
N ASP A 521 -23.12 3.30 16.66
CA ASP A 521 -21.68 3.12 16.55
C ASP A 521 -21.30 2.52 15.19
N LYS A 522 -22.12 1.60 14.65
CA LYS A 522 -21.91 1.00 13.32
C LYS A 522 -21.85 2.06 12.22
N LEU A 523 -22.72 3.07 12.27
CA LEU A 523 -22.75 4.16 11.28
C LEU A 523 -21.49 5.03 11.35
N LEU A 524 -21.07 5.39 12.57
CA LEU A 524 -19.87 6.20 12.80
C LEU A 524 -18.58 5.46 12.39
N ILE A 525 -18.50 4.16 12.71
CA ILE A 525 -17.38 3.30 12.31
C ILE A 525 -17.33 3.19 10.78
N ALA A 526 -18.45 2.87 10.12
CA ALA A 526 -18.51 2.76 8.66
C ALA A 526 -18.11 4.07 7.95
N MET A 527 -18.55 5.23 8.46
CA MET A 527 -18.18 6.53 7.92
C MET A 527 -16.68 6.79 8.03
N ARG A 528 -16.09 6.58 9.22
CA ARG A 528 -14.65 6.77 9.45
C ARG A 528 -13.82 5.83 8.58
N ASP A 529 -14.18 4.56 8.56
CA ASP A 529 -13.43 3.53 7.85
C ASP A 529 -13.52 3.77 6.33
N PHE A 530 -14.68 4.19 5.84
CA PHE A 530 -14.85 4.62 4.45
C PHE A 530 -13.93 5.80 4.09
N GLU A 531 -13.89 6.87 4.88
CA GLU A 531 -13.00 8.02 4.59
C GLU A 531 -11.52 7.61 4.48
N MET A 532 -11.07 6.71 5.34
CA MET A 532 -9.70 6.20 5.34
C MET A 532 -9.43 5.33 4.10
N ILE A 533 -10.25 4.31 3.87
CA ILE A 533 -10.06 3.33 2.79
C ILE A 533 -10.24 3.99 1.41
N TYR A 534 -11.22 4.88 1.26
CA TYR A 534 -11.43 5.60 0.01
C TYR A 534 -10.23 6.48 -0.36
N SER A 535 -9.53 7.06 0.63
CA SER A 535 -8.27 7.79 0.40
C SER A 535 -7.16 6.86 -0.09
N ILE A 536 -6.99 5.70 0.58
CA ILE A 536 -5.96 4.70 0.22
C ILE A 536 -6.20 4.19 -1.22
N TYR A 537 -7.45 3.87 -1.57
CA TYR A 537 -7.80 3.39 -2.91
C TYR A 537 -7.56 4.47 -3.96
N GLY A 538 -7.90 5.73 -3.67
CA GLY A 538 -7.61 6.85 -4.56
C GLY A 538 -6.10 7.11 -4.74
N GLU A 539 -5.29 6.91 -3.70
CA GLU A 539 -3.82 6.98 -3.81
C GLU A 539 -3.26 5.87 -4.70
N PHE A 540 -3.77 4.65 -4.53
CA PHE A 540 -3.39 3.53 -5.39
C PHE A 540 -3.79 3.76 -6.85
N GLN A 541 -5.01 4.23 -7.10
CA GLN A 541 -5.45 4.59 -8.45
C GLN A 541 -4.48 5.60 -9.10
N ARG A 542 -4.17 6.70 -8.42
CA ARG A 542 -3.22 7.72 -8.93
C ARG A 542 -1.81 7.14 -9.16
N ALA A 543 -1.35 6.24 -8.29
CA ALA A 543 -0.07 5.57 -8.46
C ALA A 543 -0.06 4.67 -9.70
N MET A 544 -1.17 3.99 -9.99
CA MET A 544 -1.31 3.16 -11.20
C MET A 544 -1.50 3.99 -12.47
N GLU A 545 -2.24 5.10 -12.42
CA GLU A 545 -2.30 6.07 -13.52
C GLU A 545 -0.89 6.60 -13.85
N ARG A 546 -0.11 6.97 -12.82
CA ARG A 546 1.29 7.36 -12.98
C ARG A 546 2.12 6.24 -13.61
N TYR A 547 1.97 4.99 -13.16
CA TYR A 547 2.64 3.83 -13.76
C TYR A 547 2.32 3.72 -15.25
N TRP A 548 1.05 3.85 -15.63
CA TRP A 548 0.61 3.74 -17.02
C TRP A 548 1.07 4.90 -17.89
N CYS A 549 1.18 6.12 -17.35
CA CYS A 549 1.86 7.23 -18.02
C CYS A 549 3.32 6.90 -18.35
N LEU A 550 4.07 6.32 -17.40
CA LEU A 550 5.46 5.90 -17.65
C LEU A 550 5.54 4.79 -18.70
N ARG A 551 4.63 3.81 -18.64
CA ARG A 551 4.51 2.76 -19.66
C ARG A 551 4.24 3.36 -21.03
N TRP A 552 3.35 4.34 -21.13
CA TRP A 552 3.04 5.04 -22.38
C TRP A 552 4.28 5.74 -22.96
N LEU A 553 5.04 6.47 -22.13
CA LEU A 553 6.28 7.13 -22.56
C LEU A 553 7.31 6.15 -23.13
N VAL A 554 7.50 5.00 -22.46
CA VAL A 554 8.40 3.93 -22.93
C VAL A 554 7.87 3.29 -24.22
N GLN A 555 6.58 2.97 -24.26
CA GLN A 555 5.89 2.33 -25.38
C GLN A 555 5.97 3.16 -26.66
N GLU A 556 5.69 4.46 -26.56
CA GLU A 556 5.71 5.40 -27.69
C GLU A 556 7.11 5.98 -27.97
N ARG A 557 8.13 5.55 -27.21
CA ARG A 557 9.53 5.98 -27.33
C ARG A 557 9.69 7.50 -27.23
N ILE A 558 8.94 8.12 -26.32
CA ILE A 558 8.97 9.57 -26.10
C ILE A 558 10.25 9.95 -25.35
N GLN A 559 11.15 10.65 -26.04
CA GLN A 559 12.40 11.15 -25.46
C GLN A 559 12.33 12.62 -25.07
N THR A 560 11.39 13.38 -25.62
CA THR A 560 11.16 14.77 -25.25
C THR A 560 9.66 15.04 -25.16
N ILE A 561 9.25 15.86 -24.20
CA ILE A 561 7.84 16.18 -23.97
C ILE A 561 7.67 17.66 -23.65
N ASN A 562 6.51 18.19 -24.03
CA ASN A 562 6.09 19.51 -23.60
C ASN A 562 5.45 19.40 -22.21
N ALA A 563 5.60 20.44 -21.41
CA ALA A 563 5.00 20.49 -20.09
C ALA A 563 4.64 21.92 -19.70
N GLN A 564 3.64 22.05 -18.83
CA GLN A 564 3.22 23.33 -18.27
C GLN A 564 3.68 23.45 -16.82
N VAL A 565 4.30 24.58 -16.47
CA VAL A 565 4.69 24.90 -15.09
C VAL A 565 3.44 25.12 -14.25
N ILE A 566 3.29 24.38 -13.15
CA ILE A 566 2.20 24.54 -12.19
C ILE A 566 2.61 25.55 -11.11
N LYS A 567 3.74 25.30 -10.47
CA LYS A 567 4.34 26.16 -9.43
C LYS A 567 5.79 25.75 -9.19
N GLU A 568 6.68 26.69 -8.90
CA GLU A 568 8.10 26.41 -8.67
C GLU A 568 8.66 25.53 -9.81
N ASN A 569 9.25 24.39 -9.46
CA ASN A 569 9.74 23.38 -10.39
C ASN A 569 8.76 22.22 -10.66
N LEU A 570 7.49 22.34 -10.22
CA LEU A 570 6.45 21.35 -10.45
C LEU A 570 5.79 21.61 -11.81
N VAL A 571 5.79 20.59 -12.67
CA VAL A 571 5.24 20.66 -14.03
C VAL A 571 4.19 19.57 -14.25
N LYS A 572 3.24 19.82 -15.15
CA LYS A 572 2.32 18.83 -15.71
C LYS A 572 2.74 18.55 -17.15
N PHE A 573 2.90 17.29 -17.53
CA PHE A 573 3.20 16.92 -18.92
C PHE A 573 1.95 17.10 -19.81
N ASP A 574 2.18 17.44 -21.07
CA ASP A 574 1.11 17.53 -22.06
C ASP A 574 0.59 16.13 -22.42
N HIS A 575 -0.70 16.02 -22.76
CA HIS A 575 -1.39 14.81 -23.21
C HIS A 575 -1.53 13.64 -22.21
N ILE A 576 -0.89 13.72 -21.04
CA ILE A 576 -0.98 12.69 -20.00
C ILE A 576 -1.11 13.31 -18.59
N PRO A 577 -1.77 12.64 -17.63
CA PRO A 577 -1.91 13.14 -16.26
C PRO A 577 -0.63 12.90 -15.43
N PHE A 578 0.54 13.28 -15.95
CA PHE A 578 1.81 13.09 -15.27
C PHE A 578 2.32 14.41 -14.70
N ILE A 579 2.35 14.50 -13.37
CA ILE A 579 2.89 15.65 -12.64
C ILE A 579 4.19 15.22 -11.95
N THR A 580 5.24 16.02 -12.09
CA THR A 580 6.54 15.75 -11.46
C THR A 580 7.32 17.03 -11.21
N ARG A 581 8.29 16.98 -10.31
CA ARG A 581 9.25 18.07 -10.10
C ARG A 581 10.45 17.91 -11.04
N ILE A 582 10.95 19.03 -11.55
CA ILE A 582 12.06 19.09 -12.50
C ILE A 582 13.19 19.91 -11.88
N PRO A 583 14.20 19.29 -11.23
CA PRO A 583 15.25 20.02 -10.51
C PRO A 583 16.03 21.03 -11.37
N SER A 584 16.22 20.74 -12.65
CA SER A 584 16.92 21.62 -13.60
C SER A 584 16.08 22.80 -14.10
N LEU A 585 14.79 22.89 -13.73
CA LEU A 585 13.91 23.96 -14.21
C LEU A 585 14.29 25.28 -13.54
N PRO A 586 14.60 26.34 -14.31
CA PRO A 586 14.83 27.67 -13.73
C PRO A 586 13.51 28.23 -13.19
N GLU A 587 13.60 29.31 -12.41
CA GLU A 587 12.40 29.99 -11.91
C GLU A 587 11.56 30.53 -13.08
N MET A 588 10.32 30.06 -13.18
CA MET A 588 9.39 30.43 -14.24
C MET A 588 8.00 30.72 -13.64
N ALA A 589 7.27 31.61 -14.30
CA ALA A 589 5.89 31.87 -13.93
C ALA A 589 5.01 30.63 -14.16
N PRO A 590 4.00 30.39 -13.29
CA PRO A 590 2.95 29.41 -13.55
C PRO A 590 2.34 29.57 -14.95
N SER A 591 1.87 28.46 -15.51
CA SER A 591 1.31 28.34 -16.86
C SER A 591 2.29 28.52 -18.02
N THR A 592 3.60 28.73 -17.74
CA THR A 592 4.64 28.73 -18.78
C THR A 592 4.80 27.35 -19.40
N TYR A 593 4.86 27.26 -20.74
CA TYR A 593 5.16 26.01 -21.45
C TYR A 593 6.68 25.83 -21.62
N VAL A 594 7.14 24.61 -21.40
CA VAL A 594 8.56 24.23 -21.47
C VAL A 594 8.74 22.93 -22.21
N LYS A 595 9.92 22.76 -22.81
CA LYS A 595 10.37 21.49 -23.41
C LYS A 595 11.30 20.78 -22.44
N LEU A 596 11.03 19.49 -22.22
CA LEU A 596 11.82 18.62 -21.34
C LEU A 596 12.40 17.45 -22.12
N GLN A 597 13.61 17.02 -21.76
CA GLN A 597 14.21 15.74 -22.17
C GLN A 597 13.95 14.70 -21.10
N LEU A 598 13.56 13.49 -21.51
CA LEU A 598 13.22 12.38 -20.63
C LEU A 598 14.29 11.29 -20.69
N SER A 599 14.64 10.72 -19.56
CA SER A 599 15.56 9.59 -19.44
C SER A 599 15.25 8.75 -18.18
N GLU A 600 15.92 7.62 -18.03
CA GLU A 600 15.87 6.78 -16.82
C GLU A 600 14.44 6.48 -16.31
N ILE A 601 13.53 6.10 -17.21
CA ILE A 601 12.18 5.72 -16.83
C ILE A 601 12.22 4.37 -16.12
N ASP A 602 11.86 4.34 -14.83
CA ASP A 602 11.77 3.12 -14.02
C ASP A 602 10.31 2.85 -13.62
N LEU A 603 9.79 1.72 -14.11
CA LEU A 603 8.40 1.30 -13.90
C LEU A 603 8.16 0.70 -12.51
N LEU A 604 9.18 0.11 -11.89
CA LEU A 604 9.07 -0.44 -10.54
C LEU A 604 9.10 0.66 -9.50
N GLU A 605 10.02 1.62 -9.62
CA GLU A 605 10.06 2.76 -8.71
C GLU A 605 9.00 3.83 -9.07
N ARG A 606 8.39 3.72 -10.26
CA ARG A 606 7.45 4.70 -10.85
C ARG A 606 8.07 6.10 -10.93
N THR A 607 9.32 6.16 -11.36
CA THR A 607 10.11 7.39 -11.49
C THR A 607 10.57 7.58 -12.93
N LEU A 608 10.98 8.81 -13.24
CA LEU A 608 11.72 9.14 -14.44
C LEU A 608 12.69 10.28 -14.09
N HIS A 609 13.75 10.41 -14.88
CA HIS A 609 14.55 11.62 -14.90
C HIS A 609 14.07 12.53 -16.04
N ALA A 610 14.00 13.83 -15.75
CA ALA A 610 13.64 14.84 -16.74
C ALA A 610 14.51 16.08 -16.57
N GLU A 611 15.04 16.57 -17.68
CA GLU A 611 15.90 17.74 -17.76
C GLU A 611 15.22 18.83 -18.60
N PHE A 612 15.40 20.08 -18.18
CA PHE A 612 14.88 21.25 -18.88
C PHE A 612 15.74 21.55 -20.11
N LEU A 613 15.09 21.67 -21.28
CA LEU A 613 15.78 22.05 -22.52
C LEU A 613 15.66 23.55 -22.81
N HIS A 614 14.43 24.02 -23.03
CA HIS A 614 14.15 25.43 -23.32
C HIS A 614 12.69 25.76 -23.03
N LYS A 615 12.40 27.05 -22.85
CA LYS A 615 11.04 27.58 -22.80
C LYS A 615 10.40 27.48 -24.18
N GLN A 616 9.14 27.06 -24.28
CA GLN A 616 8.38 27.11 -25.53
C GLN A 616 7.76 28.50 -25.67
N ASP A 617 7.80 29.06 -26.87
CA ASP A 617 7.02 30.26 -27.19
C ASP A 617 5.53 29.87 -27.29
N ALA A 618 4.67 30.77 -26.80
CA ALA A 618 3.24 30.53 -26.58
C ALA A 618 2.44 30.35 -27.88
#